data_AF-A0A2D4H1C3-F1
#
_entry.id   AF-A0A2D4H1C3-F1
#
_cell.length_a   1.000
_cell.length_b   1.000
_cell.length_c   1.000
_cell.angle_alpha   90.00
_cell.angle_beta   90.00
_cell.angle_gamma   90.00
#
_symmetry.space_group_name_H-M   'P 1'
#
loop_
_entity.id
_entity.type
_entity.pdbx_description
1 polymer ?
#
loop_
_entity_poly.entity_id
_entity_poly.type
_entity_poly.pdbx_seq_one_letter_code
_entity_poly.pdbx_strand_id
1 'polypeptide(L)'
;GVQETRSAVGVHPEHLFRIRLVCTILDTCGQYFDRGSSKRKLDCFLVYFQRYFWWKKSLDVWTKDHLFPIDIDYMISDTLELLRPKIKLCNSLEESVRQVQELEREFLIKLGLMNDKD
;
A
#
# COMPACT_ATOMS: atom_id res chain seq x y z
N GLY A 1 -3.97 -8.65 -30.44
CA GLY A 1 -4.19 -8.58 -28.98
C GLY A 1 -3.21 -7.58 -28.44
N VAL A 2 -3.63 -6.41 -27.95
CA VAL A 2 -4.32 -6.20 -26.66
C VAL A 2 -3.47 -6.91 -25.59
N GLN A 3 -2.49 -6.27 -24.96
CA GLN A 3 -2.69 -5.25 -23.93
C GLN A 3 -1.56 -4.20 -23.97
N GLU A 4 -1.88 -2.99 -24.43
CA GLU A 4 -1.06 -1.80 -24.23
C GLU A 4 -1.23 -1.39 -22.77
N THR A 5 -0.33 -1.85 -21.90
CA THR A 5 -0.31 -1.44 -20.50
C THR A 5 0.00 0.05 -20.47
N ARG A 6 -1.02 0.82 -20.09
CA ARG A 6 -0.95 2.24 -19.79
C ARG A 6 0.11 2.50 -18.70
N SER A 7 1.37 2.54 -19.07
CA SER A 7 2.38 3.24 -18.29
C SER A 7 1.98 4.71 -18.36
N ALA A 8 1.40 5.21 -17.29
CA ALA A 8 1.14 6.64 -17.13
C ALA A 8 2.42 7.39 -17.51
N VAL A 9 2.35 8.14 -18.61
CA VAL A 9 3.43 8.94 -19.19
C VAL A 9 3.98 9.83 -18.08
N GLY A 10 5.15 9.50 -17.52
CA GLY A 10 5.85 10.33 -16.56
C GLY A 10 6.57 9.65 -15.38
N VAL A 11 6.43 8.34 -15.16
CA VAL A 11 7.18 7.66 -14.06
C VAL A 11 7.79 6.35 -14.56
N HIS A 12 9.13 6.29 -14.62
CA HIS A 12 9.84 5.04 -14.93
C HIS A 12 9.34 3.92 -13.97
N PRO A 13 8.98 2.74 -14.49
CA PRO A 13 8.45 1.63 -13.69
C PRO A 13 9.34 1.24 -12.49
N GLU A 14 10.65 1.46 -12.57
CA GLU A 14 11.63 1.17 -11.52
C GLU A 14 11.77 2.28 -10.46
N HIS A 15 11.18 3.45 -10.66
CA HIS A 15 11.25 4.49 -9.63
C HIS A 15 10.41 4.10 -8.42
N LEU A 16 11.11 3.73 -7.34
CA LEU A 16 10.55 3.42 -6.01
C LEU A 16 10.64 4.62 -5.06
N PHE A 17 10.95 5.82 -5.58
CA PHE A 17 11.10 7.05 -4.79
C PHE A 17 9.87 7.37 -3.93
N ARG A 18 8.65 7.17 -4.47
CA ARG A 18 7.42 7.41 -3.70
C ARG A 18 7.33 6.52 -2.46
N ILE A 19 7.77 5.27 -2.55
CA ILE A 19 7.81 4.35 -1.40
C ILE A 19 8.78 4.90 -0.35
N ARG A 20 10.00 5.22 -0.78
CA ARG A 20 11.04 5.78 0.10
C ARG A 20 10.57 7.07 0.78
N LEU A 21 9.90 7.97 0.04
CA LEU A 21 9.37 9.22 0.56
C LEU A 21 8.28 8.98 1.62
N VAL A 22 7.36 8.05 1.36
CA VAL A 22 6.32 7.70 2.32
C VAL A 22 6.95 7.16 3.61
N CYS A 23 7.86 6.18 3.52
CA CYS A 23 8.59 5.67 4.68
C CYS A 23 9.32 6.79 5.43
N THR A 24 10.05 7.66 4.72
CA THR A 24 10.75 8.81 5.34
C THR A 24 9.82 9.72 6.16
N ILE A 25 8.64 10.06 5.61
CA ILE A 25 7.65 10.90 6.31
C ILE A 25 7.10 10.14 7.54
N LEU A 26 6.75 8.87 7.35
CA LEU A 26 6.17 8.03 8.39
C LEU A 26 7.14 7.73 9.54
N ASP A 27 8.42 7.51 9.27
CA ASP A 27 9.45 7.32 10.28
C ASP A 27 9.66 8.61 11.10
N THR A 28 9.46 9.77 10.50
CA THR A 28 9.62 11.07 11.16
C THR A 28 8.43 11.42 12.06
N CYS A 29 7.19 11.27 11.57
CA CYS A 29 6.01 11.77 12.27
C CYS A 29 4.84 10.78 12.41
N GLY A 30 4.93 9.59 11.83
CA GLY A 30 3.82 8.63 11.82
C GLY A 30 3.43 8.11 13.20
N GLN A 31 4.37 8.04 14.14
CA GLN A 31 4.09 7.64 15.53
C GLN A 31 3.11 8.58 16.26
N TYR A 32 3.00 9.84 15.83
CA TYR A 32 2.07 10.81 16.41
C TYR A 32 0.62 10.63 15.90
N PHE A 33 0.39 9.75 14.93
CA PHE A 33 -0.94 9.38 14.44
C PHE A 33 -1.44 8.10 15.14
N ASP A 34 -1.40 8.09 16.47
CA ASP A 34 -1.75 6.95 17.33
C ASP A 34 -3.15 7.06 17.96
N ARG A 35 -3.82 8.23 17.88
CA ARG A 35 -5.12 8.49 18.53
C ARG A 35 -6.18 9.09 17.61
N GLY A 36 -7.44 8.92 17.99
CA GLY A 36 -8.59 9.63 17.40
C GLY A 36 -8.73 9.45 15.87
N SER A 37 -9.11 10.54 15.20
CA SER A 37 -9.36 10.55 13.75
C SER A 37 -8.09 10.46 12.91
N SER A 38 -6.94 10.91 13.42
CA SER A 38 -5.64 10.78 12.72
C SER A 38 -5.16 9.34 12.69
N LYS A 39 -5.31 8.58 13.78
CA LYS A 39 -5.13 7.10 13.77
C LYS A 39 -5.99 6.46 12.70
N ARG A 40 -7.28 6.83 12.70
CA ARG A 40 -8.27 6.68 11.62
C ARG A 40 -7.65 6.64 10.24
N LYS A 41 -7.18 7.82 9.86
CA LYS A 41 -6.66 8.15 8.53
C LYS A 41 -5.37 7.40 8.23
N LEU A 42 -4.46 7.28 9.20
CA LEU A 42 -3.22 6.53 9.02
C LEU A 42 -3.52 5.05 8.74
N ASP A 43 -4.36 4.41 9.54
CA ASP A 43 -4.71 2.99 9.35
C ASP A 43 -5.26 2.73 7.93
N CYS A 44 -6.16 3.60 7.46
CA CYS A 44 -6.68 3.53 6.08
C CYS A 44 -5.58 3.77 5.04
N PHE A 45 -4.71 4.75 5.26
CA PHE A 45 -3.60 5.04 4.36
C PHE A 45 -2.64 3.84 4.24
N LEU A 46 -2.31 3.16 5.34
CA LEU A 46 -1.41 2.01 5.32
C LEU A 46 -1.96 0.85 4.47
N VAL A 47 -3.28 0.63 4.46
CA VAL A 47 -3.92 -0.36 3.58
C VAL A 47 -3.72 -0.01 2.10
N TYR A 48 -3.95 1.25 1.70
CA TYR A 48 -3.68 1.70 0.34
C TYR A 48 -2.19 1.68 -0.02
N PHE A 49 -1.32 1.99 0.94
CA PHE A 49 0.12 1.98 0.75
C PHE A 49 0.65 0.56 0.50
N GLN A 50 0.15 -0.44 1.22
CA GLN A 50 0.46 -1.85 0.96
C GLN A 50 0.03 -2.27 -0.46
N ARG A 51 -1.17 -1.87 -0.93
CA ARG A 51 -1.60 -2.13 -2.32
C ARG A 51 -0.67 -1.46 -3.33
N TYR A 52 -0.27 -0.21 -3.09
CA TYR A 52 0.63 0.51 -3.97
C TYR A 52 2.01 -0.18 -4.06
N PHE A 53 2.55 -0.61 -2.92
CA PHE A 53 3.79 -1.37 -2.87
C PHE A 53 3.69 -2.68 -3.68
N TRP A 54 2.67 -3.49 -3.43
CA TRP A 54 2.49 -4.76 -4.15
C TRP A 54 2.28 -4.56 -5.64
N TRP A 55 1.55 -3.52 -6.04
CA TRP A 55 1.42 -3.16 -7.45
C TRP A 55 2.79 -2.87 -8.08
N LYS A 56 3.64 -2.07 -7.41
CA LYS A 56 5.00 -1.79 -7.87
C LYS A 56 5.86 -3.06 -7.92
N LYS A 57 5.75 -3.94 -6.93
CA LYS A 57 6.47 -5.22 -6.85
C LYS A 57 6.02 -6.24 -7.91
N SER A 58 4.76 -6.14 -8.37
CA SER A 58 4.18 -7.02 -9.39
C SER A 58 4.48 -6.62 -10.85
N LEU A 59 5.19 -5.51 -11.08
CA LEU A 59 5.49 -5.05 -12.44
C LEU A 59 6.44 -6.01 -13.16
N ASP A 60 6.22 -6.22 -14.46
CA ASP A 60 7.00 -7.15 -15.30
C ASP A 60 8.47 -6.78 -15.47
N VAL A 61 8.87 -5.57 -15.07
CA VAL A 61 10.28 -5.15 -15.05
C VAL A 61 11.11 -5.97 -14.05
N TRP A 62 10.46 -6.51 -13.01
CA TRP A 62 11.11 -7.37 -12.03
C TRP A 62 11.14 -8.81 -12.54
N THR A 63 12.33 -9.28 -12.87
CA THR A 63 12.58 -10.61 -13.44
C THR A 63 13.60 -11.36 -12.58
N LYS A 64 13.92 -12.62 -12.94
CA LYS A 64 14.93 -13.40 -12.24
C LYS A 64 16.32 -12.76 -12.28
N ASP A 65 16.62 -12.06 -13.37
CA ASP A 65 17.91 -11.37 -13.58
C ASP A 65 17.89 -9.91 -13.10
N HIS A 66 16.70 -9.38 -12.79
CA HIS A 66 16.48 -8.02 -12.31
C HIS A 66 15.45 -8.04 -11.17
N LEU A 67 15.88 -8.41 -9.97
CA LEU A 67 15.00 -8.61 -8.82
C LEU A 67 14.49 -7.29 -8.25
N PHE A 68 13.30 -7.33 -7.63
CA PHE A 68 12.82 -6.22 -6.82
C PHE A 68 13.82 -5.95 -5.67
N PRO A 69 14.18 -4.68 -5.39
CA PRO A 69 15.19 -4.38 -4.36
C PRO A 69 14.74 -4.80 -2.96
N ILE A 70 15.49 -5.72 -2.34
CA ILE A 70 15.18 -6.27 -1.02
C ILE A 70 15.16 -5.20 0.08
N ASP A 71 15.97 -4.15 -0.06
CA ASP A 71 16.00 -3.03 0.89
C ASP A 71 14.64 -2.34 1.01
N ILE A 72 13.84 -2.37 -0.06
CA ILE A 72 12.50 -1.78 -0.08
C ILE A 72 11.49 -2.69 0.65
N ASP A 73 11.66 -4.02 0.55
CA ASP A 73 10.88 -4.97 1.34
C ASP A 73 11.10 -4.75 2.85
N TYR A 74 12.36 -4.63 3.27
CA TYR A 74 12.69 -4.37 4.66
C TYR A 74 12.21 -2.99 5.12
N MET A 75 12.44 -1.95 4.32
CA MET A 75 12.02 -0.58 4.65
C MET A 75 10.51 -0.49 4.92
N ILE A 76 9.68 -1.13 4.09
CA ILE A 76 8.23 -1.14 4.34
C ILE A 76 7.88 -1.95 5.58
N SER A 77 8.45 -3.14 5.74
CA SER A 77 8.16 -4.01 6.88
C SER A 77 8.47 -3.30 8.20
N ASP A 78 9.66 -2.72 8.30
CA ASP A 78 10.13 -1.98 9.48
C ASP A 78 9.24 -0.76 9.78
N THR A 79 8.93 0.08 8.78
CA THR A 79 8.05 1.25 8.97
C THR A 79 6.64 0.82 9.41
N LEU A 80 6.07 -0.23 8.81
CA LEU A 80 4.72 -0.68 9.17
C LEU A 80 4.66 -1.30 10.57
N GLU A 81 5.64 -2.12 10.94
CA GLU A 81 5.73 -2.72 12.28
C GLU A 81 5.99 -1.66 13.36
N LEU A 82 6.84 -0.66 13.08
CA LEU A 82 7.08 0.48 13.96
C LEU A 82 5.79 1.24 14.27
N LEU A 83 5.00 1.54 13.23
CA LEU A 83 3.76 2.30 13.40
C LEU A 83 2.65 1.47 14.02
N ARG A 84 2.57 0.19 13.66
CA ARG A 84 1.48 -0.73 14.01
C ARG A 84 2.05 -2.13 14.22
N PRO A 85 2.51 -2.49 15.43
CA PRO A 85 3.09 -3.80 15.71
C PRO A 85 2.16 -5.01 15.48
N LYS A 86 0.86 -4.77 15.32
CA LYS A 86 -0.17 -5.79 15.06
C LYS A 86 -0.72 -5.73 13.63
N ILE A 87 -0.10 -4.95 12.75
CA ILE A 87 -0.56 -4.83 11.36
C ILE A 87 -0.35 -6.15 10.63
N LYS A 88 -1.30 -6.49 9.76
CA LYS A 88 -1.16 -7.62 8.85
C LYS A 88 -0.45 -7.16 7.59
N LEU A 89 0.81 -7.59 7.44
CA LEU A 89 1.55 -7.42 6.19
C LEU A 89 0.94 -8.31 5.10
N CYS A 90 0.64 -7.72 3.95
CA CYS A 90 0.18 -8.46 2.78
C CYS A 90 1.34 -9.27 2.20
N ASN A 91 1.06 -10.50 1.80
CA ASN A 91 2.04 -11.43 1.20
C ASN A 91 1.86 -11.59 -0.32
N SER A 92 0.87 -10.92 -0.90
CA SER A 92 0.65 -10.90 -2.35
C SER A 92 -0.13 -9.66 -2.80
N LEU A 93 -0.13 -9.40 -4.12
CA LEU A 93 -0.95 -8.35 -4.72
C LEU A 93 -2.44 -8.59 -4.46
N GLU A 94 -2.90 -9.83 -4.61
CA GLU A 94 -4.29 -10.23 -4.41
C GLU A 94 -4.74 -9.98 -2.97
N GLU A 95 -3.87 -10.25 -2.00
CA GLU A 95 -4.15 -9.96 -0.59
C GLU A 95 -4.30 -8.44 -0.37
N SER A 96 -3.40 -7.65 -0.94
CA SER A 96 -3.44 -6.19 -0.80
C SER A 96 -4.68 -5.56 -1.47
N VAL A 97 -5.11 -6.11 -2.61
CA VAL A 97 -6.33 -5.69 -3.31
C VAL A 97 -7.55 -6.02 -2.47
N ARG A 98 -7.59 -7.22 -1.87
CA ARG A 98 -8.69 -7.64 -0.98
C ARG A 98 -8.83 -6.74 0.23
N GLN A 99 -7.72 -6.38 0.90
CA GLN A 99 -7.77 -5.46 2.04
C GLN A 99 -8.33 -4.09 1.65
N VAL A 100 -7.94 -3.56 0.47
CA VAL A 100 -8.51 -2.30 -0.02
C VAL A 100 -10.00 -2.43 -0.33
N GLN A 101 -10.44 -3.52 -0.95
CA GLN A 101 -11.86 -3.76 -1.23
C GLN A 101 -12.70 -3.86 0.05
N GLU A 102 -12.17 -4.49 1.10
CA GLU A 102 -12.81 -4.55 2.41
C GLU A 102 -12.94 -3.18 3.06
N LEU A 103 -11.87 -2.37 2.99
CA LEU A 103 -11.88 -1.00 3.46
C LEU A 103 -12.87 -0.11 2.68
N GLU A 104 -12.90 -0.24 1.35
CA GLU A 104 -13.84 0.49 0.50
C GLU A 104 -15.29 0.07 0.78
N ARG A 105 -15.56 -1.22 0.98
CA ARG A 105 -16.88 -1.73 1.43
C ARG A 105 -17.31 -1.05 2.73
N GLU A 106 -16.44 -1.00 3.74
CA GLU A 106 -16.76 -0.32 4.99
C GLU A 106 -17.11 1.17 4.80
N PHE A 107 -16.41 1.85 3.89
CA PHE A 107 -16.68 3.25 3.59
C PHE A 107 -18.02 3.43 2.87
N LEU A 108 -18.33 2.56 1.90
CA LEU A 108 -19.62 2.58 1.18
C LEU A 108 -20.79 2.38 2.13
N ILE A 109 -20.68 1.43 3.07
CA ILE A 109 -21.70 1.21 4.12
C ILE A 109 -21.85 2.46 5.01
N LYS A 110 -20.74 3.05 5.46
CA LYS A 110 -20.77 4.28 6.28
C LYS A 110 -21.35 5.50 5.54
N LEU A 111 -21.24 5.55 4.21
CA LEU A 111 -21.84 6.59 3.37
C LEU A 111 -23.32 6.29 3.02
N GLY A 112 -23.85 5.12 3.40
CA GLY A 112 -25.22 4.71 3.07
C GLY A 112 -25.42 4.34 1.60
N LEU A 113 -24.32 4.06 0.87
CA LEU A 113 -24.35 3.71 -0.55
C LEU A 113 -24.41 2.19 -0.78
N MET A 114 -24.30 1.38 0.27
CA MET A 114 -24.37 -0.08 0.23
C MET A 114 -24.90 -0.62 1.57
N ASN A 115 -25.71 -1.70 1.54
CA ASN A 115 -26.23 -2.31 2.77
C ASN A 115 -25.28 -3.39 3.29
N ASP A 116 -25.34 -3.67 4.59
CA ASP A 116 -24.51 -4.70 5.26
C ASP A 116 -24.79 -6.14 4.74
N LYS A 117 -25.86 -6.33 3.95
CA LYS A 117 -26.36 -7.62 3.48
C LYS A 117 -26.05 -7.92 2.00
N ASP A 118 -25.38 -7.00 1.30
CA ASP A 118 -24.95 -7.14 -0.09
C ASP A 118 -23.49 -7.64 -0.17
#